data_AF-A0A7Z0EAL5-F1
#
_entry.id   AF-A0A7Z0EAL5-F1
#
_cell.length_a   1.000
_cell.length_b   1.000
_cell.length_c   1.000
_cell.angle_alpha   90.00
_cell.angle_beta   90.00
_cell.angle_gamma   90.00
#
_symmetry.space_group_name_H-M   'P 1'
#
loop_
_entity.id
_entity.type
_entity.pdbx_description
1 polymer ?
#
loop_
_entity_poly.entity_id
_entity_poly.type
_entity_poly.pdbx_seq_one_letter_code
_entity_poly.pdbx_strand_id
1 'polypeptide(L)'
;MDDTQTYAEPIPPQTSTPSTHPLADDVKDDVINDQVLDDQRRDLAAHPQAGVAPRGLQRYDQMAKASAAGLMAHKDVESAIVEISGAPSELVFHLTCTLVAEIDPSAVMELIDHGVIPNVERMLGETFASRDLQFKVAPSSTTSG
;
A
#
# COMPACT_ATOMS: atom_id res chain seq x y z
N MET A 1 45.44 12.74 46.08
CA MET A 1 45.17 14.14 45.71
C MET A 1 46.19 14.50 44.65
N ASP A 2 45.72 15.19 43.62
CA ASP A 2 46.32 15.45 42.29
C ASP A 2 46.34 14.24 41.33
N ASP A 3 45.45 14.28 40.34
CA ASP A 3 45.87 14.57 38.96
C ASP A 3 44.70 15.18 38.17
N THR A 4 45.01 16.29 37.54
CA THR A 4 44.19 17.19 36.73
C THR A 4 43.98 16.69 35.29
N GLN A 5 43.09 17.40 34.57
CA GLN A 5 42.92 17.48 33.11
C GLN A 5 42.04 16.40 32.45
N THR A 6 41.17 16.70 31.48
CA THR A 6 40.91 17.92 30.72
C THR A 6 39.51 17.82 30.12
N TYR A 7 38.74 18.91 30.18
CA TYR A 7 37.47 19.07 29.46
C TYR A 7 37.77 19.25 27.96
N ALA A 8 37.16 18.43 27.10
CA ALA A 8 37.06 18.72 25.68
C ALA A 8 35.61 19.10 25.36
N GLU A 9 35.35 20.40 25.16
CA GLU A 9 34.09 20.92 24.63
C GLU A 9 34.07 20.82 23.08
N PRO A 10 32.87 20.79 22.46
CA PRO A 10 32.65 20.34 21.09
C PRO A 10 32.95 21.41 20.03
N ILE A 11 33.47 20.96 18.88
CA ILE A 11 33.70 21.77 17.68
C ILE A 11 32.39 21.91 16.89
N PRO A 12 31.90 23.12 16.57
CA PRO A 12 30.77 23.29 15.67
C PRO A 12 31.22 23.11 14.19
N PRO A 13 30.46 22.40 13.34
CA PRO A 13 30.75 22.37 11.91
C PRO A 13 30.40 23.73 11.27
N GLN A 14 31.37 24.28 10.54
CA GLN A 14 31.32 25.58 9.90
C GLN A 14 30.38 25.60 8.69
N THR A 15 29.53 26.62 8.61
CA THR A 15 28.81 27.02 7.41
C THR A 15 29.79 27.59 6.38
N SER A 16 29.95 26.93 5.23
CA SER A 16 30.68 27.45 4.08
C SER A 16 29.81 27.34 2.84
N THR A 17 29.24 28.46 2.42
CA THR A 17 28.71 28.66 1.06
C THR A 17 29.85 28.97 0.11
N PRO A 18 29.84 28.41 -1.11
CA PRO A 18 30.38 29.14 -2.25
C PRO A 18 29.34 29.28 -3.36
N SER A 19 29.04 30.53 -3.71
CA SER A 19 28.53 30.93 -5.02
C SER A 19 29.52 30.51 -6.09
N THR A 20 29.08 29.79 -7.12
CA THR A 20 29.75 29.76 -8.44
C THR A 20 28.72 29.39 -9.49
N HIS A 21 28.40 30.38 -10.32
CA HIS A 21 27.73 30.20 -11.60
C HIS A 21 28.81 29.86 -12.64
N PRO A 22 28.62 28.83 -13.48
CA PRO A 22 29.11 28.94 -14.85
C PRO A 22 28.08 28.49 -15.89
N LEU A 23 28.03 29.31 -16.94
CA LEU A 23 27.46 29.11 -18.26
C LEU A 23 28.39 28.21 -19.08
N ALA A 24 27.89 27.10 -19.61
CA ALA A 24 28.36 26.39 -20.82
C ALA A 24 27.36 25.26 -21.08
N ASP A 25 26.64 25.23 -22.20
CA ASP A 25 27.04 24.93 -23.58
C ASP A 25 26.59 23.50 -23.95
N ASP A 26 25.77 23.48 -24.99
CA ASP A 26 25.38 22.41 -25.91
C ASP A 26 25.96 21.00 -25.68
N VAL A 27 25.09 20.04 -25.35
CA VAL A 27 25.19 18.66 -25.85
C VAL A 27 23.79 18.16 -26.19
N LYS A 28 23.49 18.16 -27.50
CA LYS A 28 22.53 17.22 -28.10
C LYS A 28 23.09 15.81 -27.96
N ASP A 29 22.36 14.93 -27.28
CA ASP A 29 22.46 13.51 -27.54
C ASP A 29 21.07 12.89 -27.68
N ASP A 30 20.92 12.29 -28.83
CA ASP A 30 19.81 11.55 -29.40
C ASP A 30 19.72 10.18 -28.71
N VAL A 31 18.69 9.97 -27.87
CA VAL A 31 18.11 8.64 -27.61
C VAL A 31 16.61 8.84 -27.45
N ILE A 32 15.89 8.80 -28.56
CA ILE A 32 14.47 8.44 -28.56
C ILE A 32 14.43 6.91 -28.61
N ASN A 33 14.47 6.28 -27.43
CA ASN A 33 14.13 4.87 -27.30
C ASN A 33 13.61 4.60 -25.88
N ASP A 34 12.28 4.62 -25.70
CA ASP A 34 11.53 3.38 -25.57
C ASP A 34 10.03 3.71 -25.61
N GLN A 35 9.27 2.91 -26.33
CA GLN A 35 7.82 3.00 -26.42
C GLN A 35 7.22 2.82 -25.03
N VAL A 36 6.82 3.94 -24.42
CA VAL A 36 5.91 3.91 -23.27
C VAL A 36 4.59 3.31 -23.72
N LEU A 37 4.46 2.04 -23.40
CA LEU A 37 3.27 1.20 -23.40
C LEU A 37 2.27 1.75 -22.37
N ASP A 38 1.81 3.00 -22.50
CA ASP A 38 0.97 3.69 -21.52
C ASP A 38 -0.38 4.17 -22.11
N ASP A 39 -0.77 3.69 -23.29
CA ASP A 39 -2.06 4.05 -23.92
C ASP A 39 -3.19 3.02 -23.69
N GLN A 40 -2.97 1.94 -22.91
CA GLN A 40 -3.97 0.87 -22.71
C GLN A 40 -4.50 0.72 -21.27
N ARG A 41 -4.50 1.79 -20.47
CA ARG A 41 -5.25 1.85 -19.20
C ARG A 41 -6.34 2.94 -19.13
N ARG A 42 -6.61 3.61 -20.25
CA ARG A 42 -7.83 4.42 -20.43
C ARG A 42 -8.98 3.52 -20.92
N ASP A 43 -9.68 2.83 -20.02
CA ASP A 43 -11.14 2.62 -20.16
C ASP A 43 -11.86 1.99 -18.95
N LEU A 44 -11.19 1.63 -17.84
CA LEU A 44 -11.93 1.23 -16.62
C LEU A 44 -12.14 2.43 -15.68
N ALA A 45 -12.67 3.52 -16.26
CA ALA A 45 -13.37 4.56 -15.51
C ALA A 45 -14.78 4.06 -15.14
N ALA A 46 -14.86 2.95 -14.42
CA ALA A 46 -16.03 2.68 -13.59
C ALA A 46 -15.89 3.58 -12.35
N HIS A 47 -16.30 4.84 -12.49
CA HIS A 47 -16.79 5.59 -11.35
C HIS A 47 -18.23 5.12 -11.12
N PRO A 48 -18.53 4.17 -10.21
CA PRO A 48 -19.87 4.14 -9.67
C PRO A 48 -20.02 5.47 -8.91
N GLN A 49 -20.90 6.33 -9.40
CA GLN A 49 -21.52 7.37 -8.58
C GLN A 49 -22.26 6.66 -7.44
N ALA A 50 -21.53 6.27 -6.41
CA ALA A 50 -22.10 5.88 -5.13
C ALA A 50 -22.68 7.18 -4.55
N GLY A 51 -24.01 7.24 -4.49
CA GLY A 51 -24.75 8.32 -3.85
C GLY A 51 -24.14 8.66 -2.50
N VAL A 52 -24.18 9.94 -2.15
CA VAL A 52 -23.52 10.56 -0.98
C VAL A 52 -23.77 9.73 0.29
N ALA A 53 -22.91 8.74 0.51
CA ALA A 53 -22.93 7.92 1.70
C ALA A 53 -22.49 8.82 2.87
N PRO A 54 -23.03 8.61 4.08
CA PRO A 54 -22.62 9.39 5.25
C PRO A 54 -21.09 9.34 5.36
N ARG A 55 -20.47 10.49 5.68
CA ARG A 55 -19.01 10.71 5.57
C ARG A 55 -18.13 9.66 6.28
N GLY A 56 -18.69 8.92 7.25
CA GLY A 56 -18.04 7.76 7.88
C GLY A 56 -17.95 6.53 6.97
N LEU A 57 -19.03 6.20 6.24
CA LEU A 57 -19.04 5.09 5.28
C LEU A 57 -18.02 5.29 4.16
N GLN A 58 -17.81 6.53 3.71
CA GLN A 58 -16.84 6.82 2.65
C GLN A 58 -15.38 6.59 3.08
N ARG A 59 -15.06 6.74 4.37
CA ARG A 59 -13.72 6.42 4.87
C ARG A 59 -13.50 4.92 4.95
N TYR A 60 -14.48 4.17 5.46
CA TYR A 60 -14.42 2.72 5.53
C TYR A 60 -14.27 2.09 4.13
N ASP A 61 -15.06 2.55 3.16
CA ASP A 61 -14.95 2.14 1.76
C ASP A 61 -13.57 2.46 1.16
N GLN A 62 -12.99 3.64 1.42
CA GLN A 62 -11.64 3.97 0.96
C GLN A 62 -10.57 3.06 1.56
N MET A 63 -10.64 2.78 2.87
CA MET A 63 -9.68 1.88 3.53
C MET A 63 -9.81 0.45 3.04
N ALA A 64 -11.04 -0.01 2.85
CA ALA A 64 -11.33 -1.32 2.29
C ALA A 64 -10.73 -1.45 0.88
N LYS A 65 -10.99 -0.47 0.00
CA LYS A 65 -10.41 -0.44 -1.36
C LYS A 65 -8.89 -0.39 -1.36
N ALA A 66 -8.27 0.41 -0.49
CA ALA A 66 -6.81 0.46 -0.38
C ALA A 66 -6.23 -0.88 0.07
N SER A 67 -6.90 -1.55 1.01
CA SER A 67 -6.52 -2.87 1.51
C SER A 67 -6.64 -3.94 0.42
N ALA A 68 -7.76 -3.95 -0.30
CA ALA A 68 -7.99 -4.84 -1.43
C ALA A 68 -6.94 -4.64 -2.53
N ALA A 69 -6.63 -3.39 -2.87
CA ALA A 69 -5.59 -3.07 -3.86
C ALA A 69 -4.20 -3.56 -3.41
N GLY A 70 -3.86 -3.43 -2.12
CA GLY A 70 -2.61 -3.95 -1.57
C GLY A 70 -2.52 -5.48 -1.63
N LEU A 71 -3.63 -6.18 -1.40
CA LEU A 71 -3.72 -7.63 -1.54
C LEU A 71 -3.63 -8.08 -3.00
N MET A 72 -4.32 -7.40 -3.92
CA MET A 72 -4.25 -7.70 -5.35
C MET A 72 -2.88 -7.38 -5.97
N ALA A 73 -2.04 -6.58 -5.31
CA ALA A 73 -0.65 -6.38 -5.72
C ALA A 73 0.24 -7.58 -5.39
N HIS A 74 -0.23 -8.52 -4.55
CA HIS A 74 0.48 -9.74 -4.25
C HIS A 74 0.34 -10.75 -5.40
N LYS A 75 1.45 -11.29 -5.89
CA LYS A 75 1.51 -12.22 -7.05
C LYS A 75 0.65 -13.48 -6.91
N ASP A 76 0.32 -13.83 -5.68
CA ASP A 76 -0.39 -15.06 -5.32
C ASP A 76 -1.91 -14.84 -5.15
N VAL A 77 -2.36 -13.58 -5.23
CA VAL A 77 -3.76 -13.20 -5.10
C VAL A 77 -4.30 -12.93 -6.50
N GLU A 78 -5.28 -13.72 -6.93
CA GLU A 78 -5.99 -13.49 -8.19
C GLU A 78 -7.01 -12.36 -8.02
N SER A 79 -7.73 -12.35 -6.91
CA SER A 79 -8.70 -11.30 -6.60
C SER A 79 -8.89 -11.13 -5.10
N ALA A 80 -8.95 -9.89 -4.63
CA ALA A 80 -9.27 -9.59 -3.24
C ALA A 80 -10.35 -8.52 -3.17
N ILE A 81 -11.36 -8.78 -2.34
CA ILE A 81 -12.45 -7.87 -2.04
C ILE A 81 -12.45 -7.67 -0.54
N VAL A 82 -12.33 -6.41 -0.13
CA VAL A 82 -12.42 -6.02 1.27
C VAL A 82 -13.65 -5.14 1.42
N GLU A 83 -14.40 -5.38 2.48
CA GLU A 83 -15.54 -4.56 2.89
C GLU A 83 -15.46 -4.32 4.40
N ILE A 84 -15.74 -3.10 4.82
CA ILE A 84 -15.80 -2.74 6.23
C ILE A 84 -17.22 -2.29 6.52
N SER A 85 -17.86 -2.96 7.46
CA SER A 85 -19.25 -2.69 7.85
C SER A 85 -19.38 -2.59 9.36
N GLY A 86 -20.52 -2.09 9.85
CA GLY A 86 -20.79 -1.93 11.27
C GLY A 86 -20.76 -0.49 11.78
N ALA A 87 -21.07 -0.34 13.06
CA ALA A 87 -21.03 0.93 13.76
C ALA A 87 -19.61 1.22 14.27
N PRO A 88 -19.26 2.49 14.57
CA PRO A 88 -18.05 2.80 15.33
C PRO A 88 -18.03 1.96 16.62
N SER A 89 -16.88 1.39 16.98
CA SER A 89 -16.70 0.38 18.05
C SER A 89 -17.26 -1.03 17.82
N GLU A 90 -18.03 -1.28 16.75
CA GLU A 90 -18.53 -2.60 16.34
C GLU A 90 -18.18 -2.89 14.87
N LEU A 91 -17.01 -2.44 14.45
CA LEU A 91 -16.56 -2.60 13.06
C LEU A 91 -16.24 -4.06 12.77
N VAL A 92 -16.73 -4.52 11.61
CA VAL A 92 -16.48 -5.85 11.07
C VAL A 92 -15.67 -5.73 9.80
N PHE A 93 -14.51 -6.39 9.77
CA PHE A 93 -13.65 -6.47 8.59
C PHE A 93 -14.00 -7.73 7.79
N HIS A 94 -14.61 -7.55 6.62
CA HIS A 94 -14.89 -8.64 5.69
C HIS A 94 -13.83 -8.66 4.62
N LEU A 95 -13.18 -9.80 4.44
CA LEU A 95 -12.22 -10.03 3.38
C LEU A 95 -12.59 -11.31 2.66
N THR A 96 -12.76 -11.19 1.35
CA THR A 96 -12.80 -12.34 0.45
C THR A 96 -11.56 -12.30 -0.43
N CYS A 97 -10.66 -13.24 -0.22
CA CYS A 97 -9.44 -13.39 -1.00
C CYS A 97 -9.54 -14.65 -1.86
N THR A 98 -9.28 -14.52 -3.15
CA THR A 98 -9.17 -15.61 -4.12
C THR A 98 -7.72 -15.72 -4.53
N LEU A 99 -7.12 -16.85 -4.20
CA LEU A 99 -5.71 -17.16 -4.48
C LEU A 99 -5.60 -17.90 -5.80
N VAL A 100 -4.47 -17.72 -6.49
CA VAL A 100 -4.14 -18.56 -7.64
C VAL A 100 -3.95 -20.02 -7.18
N ALA A 101 -4.27 -20.97 -8.07
CA ALA A 101 -4.27 -22.40 -7.74
C ALA A 101 -2.90 -22.85 -7.20
N GLU A 102 -2.93 -23.78 -6.23
CA GLU A 102 -1.74 -24.40 -5.62
C GLU A 102 -0.89 -23.50 -4.70
N ILE A 103 -1.37 -22.29 -4.36
CA ILE A 103 -0.72 -21.46 -3.35
C ILE A 103 -1.23 -21.74 -1.94
N ASP A 104 -0.29 -21.73 -0.99
CA ASP A 104 -0.57 -21.76 0.43
C ASP A 104 -1.17 -20.43 0.94
N PRO A 105 -2.37 -20.44 1.54
CA PRO A 105 -3.02 -19.23 2.04
C PRO A 105 -2.33 -18.63 3.26
N SER A 106 -1.41 -19.34 3.94
CA SER A 106 -0.83 -18.88 5.21
C SER A 106 0.00 -17.62 5.02
N ALA A 107 0.74 -17.49 3.92
CA ALA A 107 1.52 -16.29 3.62
C ALA A 107 0.62 -15.05 3.45
N VAL A 108 -0.52 -15.22 2.78
CA VAL A 108 -1.50 -14.13 2.58
C VAL A 108 -2.24 -13.84 3.90
N MET A 109 -2.61 -14.87 4.67
CA MET A 109 -3.18 -14.70 6.01
C MET A 109 -2.24 -13.93 6.95
N GLU A 110 -0.95 -14.24 6.94
CA GLU A 110 0.07 -13.55 7.75
C GLU A 110 0.19 -12.08 7.34
N LEU A 111 0.19 -11.79 6.03
CA LEU A 111 0.17 -10.43 5.50
C LEU A 111 -1.08 -9.66 5.96
N ILE A 112 -2.24 -10.32 6.01
CA ILE A 112 -3.49 -9.70 6.43
C ILE A 112 -3.46 -9.42 7.94
N ASP A 113 -3.07 -10.39 8.75
CA ASP A 113 -3.11 -10.29 10.22
C ASP A 113 -2.04 -9.32 10.77
N HIS A 114 -0.83 -9.33 10.19
CA HIS A 114 0.27 -8.47 10.65
C HIS A 114 0.42 -7.17 9.85
N GLY A 115 -0.22 -7.06 8.68
CA GLY A 115 -0.08 -5.91 7.79
C GLY A 115 -1.39 -5.16 7.61
N VAL A 116 -2.33 -5.77 6.88
CA VAL A 116 -3.54 -5.08 6.40
C VAL A 116 -4.42 -4.63 7.56
N ILE A 117 -4.82 -5.54 8.43
CA ILE A 117 -5.73 -5.25 9.55
C ILE A 117 -5.15 -4.19 10.49
N PRO A 118 -3.94 -4.34 11.06
CA PRO A 118 -3.40 -3.36 11.99
C PRO A 118 -3.14 -1.99 11.34
N ASN A 119 -2.85 -1.96 10.03
CA ASN A 119 -2.72 -0.69 9.31
C ASN A 119 -4.08 0.02 9.20
N VAL A 120 -5.13 -0.71 8.83
CA VAL A 120 -6.48 -0.14 8.75
C VAL A 120 -6.97 0.31 10.13
N GLU A 121 -6.76 -0.48 11.19
CA GLU A 121 -7.11 -0.10 12.57
C GLU A 121 -6.39 1.19 12.99
N ARG A 122 -5.10 1.31 12.67
CA ARG A 122 -4.31 2.53 12.97
C ARG A 122 -4.82 3.75 12.20
N MET A 123 -5.20 3.57 10.94
CA MET A 123 -5.71 4.66 10.09
C MET A 123 -7.11 5.12 10.51
N LEU A 124 -7.96 4.18 10.95
CA LEU A 124 -9.30 4.49 11.47
C LEU A 124 -9.24 5.02 12.91
N GLY A 125 -8.22 4.64 13.68
CA GLY A 125 -8.12 4.93 15.11
C GLY A 125 -9.04 4.05 15.96
N GLU A 126 -9.57 2.97 15.39
CA GLU A 126 -10.51 2.04 16.01
C GLU A 126 -10.09 0.60 15.69
N THR A 127 -10.32 -0.31 16.64
CA THR A 127 -10.07 -1.75 16.45
C THR A 127 -11.31 -2.44 15.90
N PHE A 128 -11.11 -3.48 15.09
CA PHE A 128 -12.22 -4.30 14.60
C PHE A 128 -12.74 -5.22 15.71
N ALA A 129 -14.05 -5.23 15.91
CA ALA A 129 -14.71 -6.14 16.84
C ALA A 129 -14.78 -7.57 16.29
N SER A 130 -14.81 -7.72 14.96
CA SER A 130 -14.84 -9.03 14.30
C SER A 130 -14.17 -8.99 12.93
N ARG A 131 -13.64 -10.14 12.51
CA ARG A 131 -12.90 -10.34 11.25
C ARG A 131 -13.50 -11.55 10.55
N ASP A 132 -14.13 -11.35 9.40
CA ASP A 132 -14.64 -12.40 8.53
C ASP A 132 -13.67 -12.57 7.36
N LEU A 133 -12.84 -13.60 7.39
CA LEU A 133 -11.83 -13.86 6.37
C LEU A 133 -12.21 -15.11 5.57
N GLN A 134 -12.56 -14.92 4.31
CA GLN A 134 -12.92 -15.99 3.38
C GLN A 134 -11.82 -16.15 2.34
N PHE A 135 -11.22 -17.34 2.31
CA PHE A 135 -10.21 -17.70 1.31
C PHE A 135 -10.79 -18.69 0.32
N LYS A 136 -10.65 -18.37 -0.96
CA LYS A 136 -11.05 -19.20 -2.09
C LYS A 136 -9.80 -19.50 -2.91
N VAL A 137 -9.76 -20.67 -3.53
CA VAL A 137 -8.70 -21.02 -4.48
C VAL A 137 -9.33 -21.02 -5.86
N ALA A 138 -8.69 -20.32 -6.81
CA ALA A 138 -9.11 -20.30 -8.19
C ALA A 138 -9.15 -21.73 -8.74
N PRO A 139 -10.16 -22.11 -9.52
CA PRO A 139 -10.20 -23.43 -10.13
C PRO A 139 -8.96 -23.59 -11.02
N SER A 140 -8.12 -24.59 -10.72
CA SER A 140 -7.02 -24.96 -11.59
C SER A 140 -7.61 -25.23 -12.97
N SER A 141 -7.26 -24.41 -13.96
CA SER A 141 -7.70 -24.57 -15.35
C SER A 141 -7.18 -25.91 -15.84
N THR A 142 -7.92 -26.97 -15.58
CA THR A 142 -7.63 -28.30 -16.09
C THR A 142 -8.04 -28.25 -17.54
N THR A 143 -7.06 -27.97 -18.40
CA THR A 143 -7.16 -28.24 -19.84
C THR A 143 -7.46 -29.72 -19.99
N SER A 144 -8.75 -30.07 -20.12
CA SER A 144 -9.17 -31.40 -20.57
C SER A 144 -8.64 -31.60 -21.98
N GLY A 145 -7.74 -32.59 -22.12
CA GLY A 145 -7.16 -33.02 -23.39
C GLY A 145 -8.11 -33.83 -24.26
#